data_AF-A0A7W7SR99-F1
#
_entry.id   AF-A0A7W7SR99-F1
#
_cell.length_a   1.000
_cell.length_b   1.000
_cell.length_c   1.000
_cell.angle_alpha   90.00
_cell.angle_beta   90.00
_cell.angle_gamma   90.00
#
_symmetry.space_group_name_H-M   'P 1'
#
loop_
_entity.id
_entity.type
_entity.pdbx_description
1 polymer ?
#
loop_
_entity_poly.entity_id
_entity_poly.type
_entity_poly.pdbx_seq_one_letter_code
_entity_poly.pdbx_strand_id
1 'polypeptide(L)'
;MTITTTDRGMSVQVGTGPETIRVLKAALADGMLPDTYVQAGELVHMETVSGGLATEVDEDSPLPVSASHLTPAGLAGLLAEHAYVYRLKTRKGNDGQPEVYEDEVTPPRDILASVLAGKTWPKTAPLRGIIGAPVLRRDGTLLQRPGYDPATGLYLASKVALPPVPDSPPPSRYATPGTSCSTGSYATSPGRPRRTGPTTSHFWLRRSCATTPGP
;
A
#
# COMPACT_ATOMS: atom_id res chain seq x y z
N MET A 1 3.56 -11.88 31.91
CA MET A 1 2.94 -11.78 30.58
C MET A 1 3.41 -13.00 29.82
N THR A 2 2.57 -14.03 29.71
CA THR A 2 2.98 -15.31 29.13
C THR A 2 2.45 -15.34 27.69
N ILE A 3 3.23 -14.80 26.76
CA ILE A 3 2.99 -15.02 25.34
C ILE A 3 3.79 -16.27 24.98
N THR A 4 3.10 -17.40 24.84
CA THR A 4 3.69 -18.66 24.37
C THR A 4 3.47 -18.76 22.87
N THR A 5 4.56 -18.75 22.10
CA THR A 5 4.55 -19.13 20.69
C THR A 5 4.49 -20.65 20.62
N THR A 6 3.27 -21.19 20.51
CA THR A 6 3.04 -22.61 20.26
C THR A 6 2.71 -22.80 18.77
N ASP A 7 2.94 -23.99 18.23
CA ASP A 7 2.64 -24.45 16.85
C ASP A 7 1.17 -24.22 16.37
N ARG A 8 0.31 -23.63 17.23
CA ARG A 8 -1.09 -23.25 16.98
C ARG A 8 -1.31 -21.76 16.64
N GLY A 9 -0.25 -20.96 16.52
CA GLY A 9 -0.33 -19.50 16.37
C GLY A 9 -0.14 -18.76 17.70
N MET A 10 -0.39 -17.44 17.70
CA MET A 10 -0.21 -16.59 18.89
C MET A 10 -1.31 -16.88 19.92
N SER A 11 -0.97 -17.32 21.13
CA SER A 11 -1.96 -17.60 22.18
C SER A 11 -2.06 -16.44 23.20
N VAL A 12 -3.28 -16.07 23.59
CA VAL A 12 -3.53 -14.98 24.55
C VAL A 12 -4.49 -15.44 25.65
N GLN A 13 -3.99 -15.46 26.89
CA GLN A 13 -4.80 -15.72 28.07
C GLN A 13 -5.59 -14.46 28.45
N VAL A 14 -6.90 -14.58 28.57
CA VAL A 14 -7.81 -13.53 29.03
C VAL A 14 -8.51 -13.94 30.33
N GLY A 15 -8.98 -12.95 31.07
CA GLY A 15 -9.57 -13.15 32.40
C GLY A 15 -10.77 -12.25 32.61
N THR A 16 -10.67 -11.35 33.60
CA THR A 16 -11.73 -10.37 33.86
C THR A 16 -11.82 -9.32 32.75
N GLY A 17 -12.95 -8.61 32.61
CA GLY A 17 -13.11 -7.55 31.60
C GLY A 17 -11.94 -6.55 31.54
N PRO A 18 -11.56 -5.90 32.66
CA PRO A 18 -10.43 -4.97 32.69
C PRO A 18 -9.07 -5.60 32.36
N GLU A 19 -8.87 -6.85 32.79
CA GLU A 19 -7.65 -7.61 32.48
C GLU A 19 -7.56 -7.90 30.98
N THR A 20 -8.67 -8.38 30.39
CA THR A 20 -8.79 -8.63 28.94
C THR A 20 -8.48 -7.38 28.12
N ILE A 21 -8.98 -6.20 28.54
CA ILE A 21 -8.67 -4.93 27.86
C ILE A 21 -7.16 -4.67 27.85
N ARG A 22 -6.50 -4.80 29.00
CA ARG A 22 -5.05 -4.53 29.14
C ARG A 22 -4.23 -5.52 28.33
N VAL A 23 -4.56 -6.81 28.43
CA VAL A 23 -3.84 -7.87 27.73
C VAL A 23 -3.98 -7.73 26.22
N LEU A 24 -5.20 -7.58 25.70
CA LEU A 24 -5.43 -7.42 24.26
C LEU A 24 -4.77 -6.15 23.74
N LYS A 25 -4.88 -5.03 24.45
CA LYS A 25 -4.25 -3.77 24.02
C LYS A 25 -2.73 -3.90 23.94
N ALA A 26 -2.10 -4.56 24.92
CA ALA A 26 -0.66 -4.81 24.91
C ALA A 26 -0.26 -5.76 23.76
N ALA A 27 -1.01 -6.85 23.57
CA ALA A 27 -0.75 -7.80 22.49
C ALA A 27 -0.89 -7.16 21.10
N LEU A 28 -1.91 -6.34 20.88
CA LEU A 28 -2.09 -5.57 19.64
C LEU A 28 -0.94 -4.58 19.42
N ALA A 29 -0.51 -3.87 20.46
CA ALA A 29 0.64 -2.98 20.37
C ALA A 29 1.93 -3.75 20.01
N ASP A 30 2.08 -4.98 20.52
CA ASP A 30 3.22 -5.85 20.24
C ASP A 30 3.16 -6.54 18.87
N GLY A 31 2.16 -6.23 18.03
CA GLY A 31 2.06 -6.75 16.67
C GLY A 31 1.48 -8.17 16.59
N MET A 32 0.60 -8.55 17.53
CA MET A 32 -0.08 -9.85 17.52
C MET A 32 -0.82 -10.12 16.21
N LEU A 33 -1.41 -9.09 15.61
CA LEU A 33 -2.15 -9.23 14.37
C LEU A 33 -1.27 -8.82 13.19
N PRO A 34 -1.23 -9.62 12.11
CA PRO A 34 -0.53 -9.24 10.90
C PRO A 34 -1.18 -8.01 10.27
N ASP A 35 -0.41 -7.33 9.40
CA ASP A 35 -0.91 -6.27 8.53
C ASP A 35 -1.72 -5.17 9.23
N THR A 36 -1.36 -4.90 10.48
CA THR A 36 -2.02 -3.91 11.33
C THR A 36 -1.12 -2.71 11.54
N TYR A 37 -1.67 -1.52 11.30
CA TYR A 37 -0.95 -0.25 11.35
C TYR A 37 -1.77 0.80 12.11
N VAL A 38 -1.19 1.98 12.33
CA VAL A 38 -1.87 3.12 12.95
C VAL A 38 -2.01 4.27 11.97
N GLN A 39 -3.23 4.74 11.77
CA GLN A 39 -3.53 5.92 10.96
C GLN A 39 -4.33 6.91 11.80
N ALA A 40 -3.85 8.14 11.93
CA ALA A 40 -4.47 9.20 12.75
C ALA A 40 -4.80 8.79 14.21
N GLY A 41 -4.03 7.85 14.78
CA GLY A 41 -4.20 7.33 16.14
C GLY A 41 -5.13 6.13 16.25
N GLU A 42 -5.78 5.72 15.16
CA GLU A 42 -6.67 4.55 15.13
C GLU A 42 -5.95 3.37 14.49
N LEU A 43 -6.29 2.15 14.93
CA LEU A 43 -5.79 0.94 14.29
C LEU A 43 -6.50 0.73 12.96
N VAL A 44 -5.71 0.49 11.93
CA VAL A 44 -6.16 0.11 10.60
C VAL A 44 -5.58 -1.25 10.25
N HIS A 45 -6.36 -2.06 9.56
CA HIS A 45 -5.92 -3.33 9.02
C HIS A 45 -5.89 -3.25 7.50
N MET A 46 -4.83 -3.78 6.89
CA MET A 46 -4.72 -3.84 5.44
C MET A 46 -5.49 -5.05 4.94
N GLU A 47 -6.51 -4.80 4.13
CA GLU A 47 -7.37 -5.83 3.57
C GLU A 47 -7.23 -5.86 2.06
N THR A 48 -7.23 -7.07 1.49
CA THR A 48 -7.33 -7.23 0.04
C THR A 48 -8.77 -6.99 -0.39
N VAL A 49 -8.99 -6.03 -1.28
CA VAL A 49 -10.33 -5.70 -1.78
C VAL A 49 -10.71 -6.72 -2.85
N SER A 50 -11.62 -7.63 -2.52
CA SER A 50 -12.18 -8.61 -3.46
C SER A 50 -13.33 -8.02 -4.27
N GLY A 51 -13.53 -8.49 -5.51
CA GLY A 51 -14.73 -8.20 -6.31
C GLY A 51 -14.64 -7.04 -7.30
N GLY A 52 -13.46 -6.45 -7.50
CA GLY A 52 -13.24 -5.52 -8.62
C GLY A 52 -13.32 -6.25 -9.96
N LEU A 53 -14.19 -5.80 -10.87
CA LEU A 53 -14.13 -6.21 -12.27
C LEU A 53 -12.84 -5.64 -12.86
N ALA A 54 -11.82 -6.48 -13.02
CA ALA A 54 -10.61 -6.12 -13.75
C ALA A 54 -10.93 -6.05 -15.25
N THR A 55 -11.70 -5.06 -15.68
CA THR A 55 -11.70 -4.63 -17.08
C THR A 55 -10.38 -3.93 -17.34
N GLU A 56 -9.69 -4.38 -18.40
CA GLU A 56 -8.43 -3.87 -18.96
C GLU A 56 -7.86 -2.62 -18.28
N VAL A 57 -6.81 -2.81 -17.47
CA VAL A 57 -5.88 -1.80 -16.92
C VAL A 57 -6.42 -0.36 -16.97
N ASP A 58 -7.53 -0.13 -16.27
CA ASP A 58 -8.03 1.22 -16.10
C ASP A 58 -7.14 1.89 -15.05
N GLU A 59 -6.45 2.97 -15.43
CA GLU A 59 -5.55 3.74 -14.56
C GLU A 59 -6.29 4.21 -13.29
N ASP A 60 -7.61 4.45 -13.39
CA ASP A 60 -8.46 4.88 -12.28
C ASP A 60 -9.03 3.72 -11.43
N SER A 61 -8.67 2.47 -11.74
CA SER A 61 -9.12 1.32 -10.97
C SER A 61 -8.55 1.37 -9.53
N PRO A 62 -9.35 1.12 -8.48
CA PRO A 62 -8.88 1.22 -7.09
C PRO A 62 -7.77 0.21 -6.79
N LEU A 63 -6.87 0.56 -5.85
CA LEU A 63 -5.78 -0.32 -5.44
C LEU A 63 -6.30 -1.68 -4.94
N PRO A 64 -5.53 -2.77 -5.11
CA PRO A 64 -5.96 -4.11 -4.72
C PRO A 64 -6.05 -4.28 -3.19
N VAL A 65 -5.53 -3.33 -2.42
CA VAL A 65 -5.58 -3.31 -0.97
C VAL A 65 -6.13 -1.98 -0.47
N SER A 66 -6.84 -2.05 0.65
CA SER A 66 -7.37 -0.88 1.36
C SER A 66 -7.00 -0.94 2.83
N ALA A 67 -6.82 0.22 3.45
CA ALA A 67 -6.69 0.35 4.90
C ALA A 67 -8.08 0.54 5.50
N SER A 68 -8.60 -0.48 6.17
CA SER A 68 -9.89 -0.45 6.84
C SER A 68 -9.71 -0.12 8.32
N HIS A 69 -10.49 0.84 8.85
CA HIS A 69 -10.49 1.11 10.29
C HIS A 69 -11.00 -0.10 11.06
N LEU A 70 -10.27 -0.49 12.11
CA LEU A 70 -10.61 -1.72 12.82
C LEU A 70 -11.87 -1.50 13.68
N THR A 71 -12.93 -2.21 13.34
CA THR A 71 -14.17 -2.24 14.12
C THR A 71 -14.12 -3.34 15.18
N PRO A 72 -14.95 -3.29 16.23
CA PRO A 72 -15.02 -4.38 17.21
C PRO A 72 -15.34 -5.75 16.58
N ALA A 73 -16.17 -5.78 15.53
CA ALA A 73 -16.49 -7.01 14.81
C ALA A 73 -15.31 -7.49 13.95
N GLY A 74 -14.64 -6.56 13.25
CA GLY A 74 -13.42 -6.87 12.49
C GLY A 74 -12.31 -7.41 13.38
N LEU A 75 -12.08 -6.77 14.54
CA LEU A 75 -11.12 -7.25 15.53
C LEU A 75 -11.49 -8.66 16.05
N ALA A 76 -12.77 -8.94 16.30
CA ALA A 76 -13.19 -10.28 16.70
C ALA A 76 -12.86 -11.34 15.63
N GLY A 77 -13.10 -11.02 14.35
CA GLY A 77 -12.74 -11.88 13.22
C GLY A 77 -11.24 -12.13 13.12
N LEU A 78 -10.43 -11.05 13.19
CA LEU A 78 -8.97 -11.17 13.14
C LEU A 78 -8.40 -11.95 14.32
N LEU A 79 -8.97 -11.79 15.51
CA LEU A 79 -8.59 -12.60 16.67
C LEU A 79 -8.91 -14.07 16.43
N ALA A 80 -10.10 -14.40 15.92
CA ALA A 80 -10.48 -15.78 15.64
C ALA A 80 -9.61 -16.44 14.55
N GLU A 81 -9.09 -15.65 13.60
CA GLU A 81 -8.26 -16.16 12.50
C GLU A 81 -6.77 -16.30 12.89
N HIS A 82 -6.23 -15.34 13.65
CA HIS A 82 -4.79 -15.22 13.87
C HIS A 82 -4.33 -15.45 15.31
N ALA A 83 -5.25 -15.60 16.27
CA ALA A 83 -4.91 -15.76 17.67
C ALA A 83 -5.79 -16.79 18.40
N TYR A 84 -5.15 -17.61 19.24
CA TYR A 84 -5.88 -18.48 20.16
C TYR A 84 -6.17 -17.72 21.47
N VAL A 85 -7.36 -17.13 21.56
CA VAL A 85 -7.80 -16.39 22.76
C VAL A 85 -8.53 -17.33 23.71
N TYR A 86 -8.00 -17.53 24.91
CA TYR A 86 -8.53 -18.49 25.86
C TYR A 86 -8.59 -17.94 27.28
N ARG A 87 -9.46 -18.52 28.10
CA ARG A 87 -9.50 -18.28 29.55
C ARG A 87 -9.30 -19.59 30.29
N LEU A 88 -8.61 -19.54 31.42
CA LEU A 88 -8.52 -20.71 32.31
C LEU A 88 -9.81 -20.84 33.12
N LYS A 89 -10.37 -22.06 33.14
CA LYS A 89 -11.50 -22.43 33.99
C LYS A 89 -11.16 -23.67 34.79
N THR A 90 -11.74 -23.76 35.97
CA THR A 90 -11.61 -24.94 36.83
C THR A 90 -12.91 -25.72 36.78
N ARG A 91 -12.82 -27.01 36.45
CA ARG A 91 -13.93 -27.97 36.60
C ARG A 91 -13.57 -29.01 37.64
N LYS A 92 -14.58 -29.69 38.17
CA LYS A 92 -14.35 -30.88 39.00
C LYS A 92 -13.97 -32.03 38.08
N GLY A 93 -12.73 -32.51 38.21
CA GLY A 93 -12.25 -33.70 37.48
C GLY A 93 -12.92 -34.97 37.96
N ASN A 94 -12.78 -36.05 37.20
CA ASN A 94 -13.37 -37.36 37.52
C ASN A 94 -12.93 -37.89 38.90
N ASP A 95 -11.72 -37.54 39.33
CA ASP A 95 -11.14 -37.95 40.61
C ASP A 95 -11.57 -37.06 41.79
N GLY A 96 -12.50 -36.13 41.55
CA GLY A 96 -12.96 -35.15 42.53
C GLY A 96 -12.00 -33.98 42.78
N GLN A 97 -10.80 -34.02 42.19
CA GLN A 97 -9.83 -32.93 42.24
C GLN A 97 -10.17 -31.82 41.21
N PRO A 98 -9.84 -30.55 41.51
CA PRO A 98 -10.01 -29.46 40.56
C PRO A 98 -9.05 -29.63 39.37
N GLU A 99 -9.62 -29.69 38.17
CA GLU A 99 -8.89 -29.75 36.90
C GLU A 99 -9.00 -28.39 36.21
N VAL A 100 -7.85 -27.77 35.90
CA VAL A 100 -7.79 -26.52 35.13
C VAL A 100 -7.74 -26.84 33.65
N TYR A 101 -8.62 -26.22 32.87
CA TYR A 101 -8.67 -26.38 31.42
C TYR A 101 -8.75 -25.03 30.72
N GLU A 102 -8.32 -25.00 29.46
CA GLU A 102 -8.40 -23.85 28.57
C GLU A 102 -9.78 -23.84 27.89
N ASP A 103 -10.48 -22.72 28.02
CA ASP A 103 -11.77 -22.46 27.37
C ASP A 103 -11.55 -21.36 26.34
N GLU A 104 -11.60 -21.72 25.06
CA GLU A 104 -11.48 -20.77 23.96
C GLU A 104 -12.66 -19.79 24.01
N VAL A 105 -12.37 -18.49 23.91
CA VAL A 105 -13.38 -17.46 24.10
C VAL A 105 -13.15 -16.30 23.14
N THR A 106 -14.21 -15.91 22.44
CA THR A 106 -14.26 -14.63 21.74
C THR A 106 -14.61 -13.53 22.75
N PRO A 107 -13.76 -12.49 22.94
CA PRO A 107 -14.06 -11.41 23.86
C PRO A 107 -15.35 -10.66 23.47
N PRO A 108 -16.16 -10.21 24.45
CA PRO A 108 -17.38 -9.46 24.16
C PRO A 108 -17.12 -8.15 23.41
N ARG A 109 -18.09 -7.72 22.59
CA ARG A 109 -18.00 -6.51 21.76
C ARG A 109 -17.61 -5.26 22.55
N ASP A 110 -18.13 -5.07 23.75
CA ASP A 110 -17.85 -3.89 24.58
C ASP A 110 -16.40 -3.83 25.06
N ILE A 111 -15.81 -5.00 25.32
CA ILE A 111 -14.39 -5.13 25.68
C ILE A 111 -13.53 -4.77 24.47
N LEU A 112 -13.85 -5.31 23.29
CA LEU A 112 -13.14 -4.99 22.05
C LEU A 112 -13.27 -3.50 21.68
N ALA A 113 -14.46 -2.91 21.83
CA ALA A 113 -14.68 -1.48 21.65
C ALA A 113 -13.81 -0.65 22.62
N SER A 114 -13.72 -1.08 23.88
CA SER A 114 -12.88 -0.42 24.88
C SER A 114 -11.38 -0.51 24.57
N VAL A 115 -10.92 -1.63 23.99
CA VAL A 115 -9.54 -1.78 23.50
C VAL A 115 -9.25 -0.80 22.37
N LEU A 116 -10.17 -0.70 21.40
CA LEU A 116 -10.04 0.14 20.20
C LEU A 116 -10.23 1.64 20.46
N ALA A 117 -10.89 2.03 21.56
CA ALA A 117 -11.11 3.43 21.91
C ALA A 117 -9.80 4.21 22.20
N GLY A 118 -8.69 3.50 22.45
CA GLY A 118 -7.39 4.13 22.67
C GLY A 118 -6.78 4.70 21.38
N LYS A 119 -6.23 5.93 21.47
CA LYS A 119 -5.56 6.61 20.36
C LYS A 119 -4.03 6.50 20.36
N THR A 120 -3.46 5.72 21.27
CA THR A 120 -2.01 5.63 21.50
C THR A 120 -1.54 4.20 21.34
N TRP A 121 -0.65 4.00 20.37
CA TRP A 121 -0.13 2.71 19.93
C TRP A 121 1.38 2.82 19.70
N PRO A 122 2.21 2.75 20.76
CA PRO A 122 3.62 3.18 20.70
C PRO A 122 4.52 2.24 19.90
N LYS A 123 4.12 0.98 19.72
CA LYS A 123 4.91 -0.06 19.05
C LYS A 123 4.36 -0.46 17.68
N THR A 124 3.20 0.09 17.30
CA THR A 124 2.55 -0.21 16.03
C THR A 124 3.03 0.78 14.97
N ALA A 125 3.32 0.27 13.78
CA ALA A 125 3.88 1.07 12.71
C ALA A 125 2.85 2.10 12.17
N PRO A 126 3.23 3.38 11.97
CA PRO A 126 2.32 4.39 11.43
C PRO A 126 2.14 4.22 9.92
N LEU A 127 0.90 4.24 9.45
CA LEU A 127 0.57 4.25 8.02
C LEU A 127 0.19 5.68 7.60
N ARG A 128 0.96 6.25 6.66
CA ARG A 128 0.65 7.55 6.05
C ARG A 128 -0.26 7.42 4.84
N GLY A 129 -0.15 6.33 4.10
CA GLY A 129 -0.95 6.09 2.91
C GLY A 129 -0.50 4.87 2.12
N ILE A 130 -1.35 4.48 1.18
CA ILE A 130 -1.13 3.36 0.26
C ILE A 130 -0.85 3.95 -1.13
N ILE A 131 0.20 3.48 -1.78
CA ILE A 131 0.62 3.92 -3.12
C ILE A 131 0.58 2.74 -4.09
N GLY A 132 0.20 2.99 -5.35
CA GLY A 132 0.17 1.96 -6.40
C GLY A 132 1.44 1.89 -7.25
N ALA A 133 2.23 2.97 -7.28
CA ALA A 133 3.40 3.12 -8.12
C ALA A 133 4.67 3.40 -7.29
N PRO A 134 5.86 3.03 -7.78
CA PRO A 134 7.11 3.33 -7.10
C PRO A 134 7.33 4.83 -6.88
N VAL A 135 7.85 5.20 -5.70
CA VAL A 135 8.10 6.60 -5.31
C VAL A 135 9.57 6.81 -4.96
N LEU A 136 10.12 7.95 -5.37
CA LEU A 136 11.46 8.37 -4.99
C LEU A 136 11.49 8.78 -3.52
N ARG A 137 12.31 8.11 -2.73
CA ARG A 137 12.56 8.44 -1.32
C ARG A 137 13.46 9.67 -1.21
N ARG A 138 13.44 10.30 -0.03
CA ARG A 138 14.32 11.45 0.27
C ARG A 138 15.80 11.10 0.28
N ASP A 139 16.14 9.83 0.50
CA ASP A 139 17.52 9.31 0.43
C ASP A 139 18.02 9.08 -1.01
N GLY A 140 17.16 9.30 -2.01
CA GLY A 140 17.48 9.11 -3.43
C GLY A 140 17.22 7.70 -3.95
N THR A 141 16.77 6.75 -3.10
CA THR A 141 16.41 5.39 -3.52
C THR A 141 14.96 5.31 -3.98
N LEU A 142 14.62 4.31 -4.80
CA LEU A 142 13.24 4.05 -5.20
C LEU A 142 12.56 3.06 -4.24
N LEU A 143 11.40 3.44 -3.71
CA LEU A 143 10.48 2.50 -3.08
C LEU A 143 9.77 1.71 -4.17
N GLN A 144 10.38 0.61 -4.59
CA GLN A 144 9.91 -0.23 -5.71
C GLN A 144 9.52 -1.66 -5.29
N ARG A 145 9.78 -2.04 -4.03
CA ARG A 145 9.39 -3.35 -3.49
C ARG A 145 8.01 -3.25 -2.83
N PRO A 146 7.02 -4.09 -3.21
CA PRO A 146 5.72 -4.12 -2.55
C PRO A 146 5.81 -4.33 -1.04
N GLY A 147 4.87 -3.75 -0.31
CA GLY A 147 4.78 -3.82 1.15
C GLY A 147 5.06 -2.49 1.86
N TYR A 148 5.13 -2.55 3.19
CA TYR A 148 5.32 -1.38 4.04
C TYR A 148 6.78 -0.92 4.09
N ASP A 149 6.99 0.39 4.00
CA ASP A 149 8.29 1.04 4.12
C ASP A 149 8.39 1.89 5.39
N PRO A 150 9.14 1.46 6.42
CA PRO A 150 9.24 2.19 7.68
C PRO A 150 9.84 3.59 7.55
N ALA A 151 10.68 3.83 6.55
CA ALA A 151 11.33 5.13 6.34
C ALA A 151 10.33 6.21 5.89
N THR A 152 9.37 5.84 5.05
CA THR A 152 8.37 6.78 4.52
C THR A 152 7.00 6.65 5.18
N GLY A 153 6.70 5.51 5.81
CA GLY A 153 5.37 5.18 6.33
C GLY A 153 4.36 4.87 5.21
N LEU A 154 4.84 4.57 4.00
CA LEU A 154 4.00 4.25 2.85
C LEU A 154 3.92 2.73 2.65
N TYR A 155 2.77 2.28 2.15
CA TYR A 155 2.57 0.89 1.73
C TYR A 155 2.48 0.82 0.21
N LEU A 156 3.42 0.13 -0.44
CA LEU A 156 3.39 -0.07 -1.89
C LEU A 156 2.53 -1.29 -2.26
N ALA A 157 1.37 -1.03 -2.85
CA ALA A 157 0.42 -2.02 -3.34
C ALA A 157 0.38 -2.03 -4.86
N SER A 158 1.46 -2.49 -5.48
CA SER A 158 1.57 -2.47 -6.94
C SER A 158 0.67 -3.53 -7.58
N LYS A 159 -0.13 -3.12 -8.57
CA LYS A 159 -0.96 -4.02 -9.40
C LYS A 159 -0.15 -4.78 -10.44
N VAL A 160 0.97 -4.21 -10.86
CA VAL A 160 1.78 -4.70 -11.98
C VAL A 160 3.19 -4.95 -11.47
N ALA A 161 3.74 -6.13 -11.74
CA ALA A 161 5.15 -6.42 -11.45
C ALA A 161 6.04 -5.58 -12.37
N LEU A 162 6.43 -4.39 -11.90
CA LEU A 162 7.39 -3.55 -12.59
C LEU A 162 8.81 -4.10 -12.34
N PRO A 163 9.64 -4.26 -13.38
CA PRO A 163 11.03 -4.63 -13.18
C PRO A 163 11.73 -3.55 -12.34
N PRO A 164 12.58 -3.93 -11.38
CA PRO A 164 13.27 -2.97 -10.52
C PRO A 164 14.17 -2.08 -11.37
N VAL A 165 14.13 -0.78 -11.11
CA VAL A 165 15.04 0.17 -11.73
C VAL A 165 16.39 0.07 -11.00
N PRO A 166 17.52 -0.12 -11.72
CA PRO A 166 18.84 -0.13 -11.11
C PRO A 166 19.22 1.24 -10.54
N ASP A 167 19.89 1.27 -9.38
CA ASP A 167 20.30 2.52 -8.71
C ASP A 167 21.39 3.30 -9.48
N SER A 168 22.17 2.60 -10.31
CA SER A 168 23.13 3.23 -11.22
C SER A 168 22.63 3.07 -12.64
N PRO A 169 22.71 4.12 -13.49
CA PRO A 169 22.46 3.95 -14.90
C PRO A 169 23.38 2.84 -15.44
N PRO A 170 22.88 1.97 -16.33
CA PRO A 170 23.78 1.07 -17.05
C PRO A 170 24.82 1.92 -17.80
N PRO A 171 26.08 1.44 -17.91
CA PRO A 171 27.12 2.16 -18.62
C PRO A 171 26.58 2.61 -19.98
N SER A 172 26.65 3.92 -20.18
CA SER A 172 25.93 4.65 -21.20
C SER A 172 25.94 4.00 -22.58
N ARG A 173 24.75 3.79 -23.15
CA ARG A 173 24.51 3.84 -24.60
C ARG A 173 24.09 5.25 -25.04
N TYR A 174 24.51 6.28 -24.31
CA TYR A 174 24.49 7.63 -24.85
C TYR A 174 25.43 7.59 -26.04
N ALA A 175 24.88 7.70 -27.25
CA ALA A 175 25.69 7.96 -28.42
C ALA A 175 26.52 9.21 -28.08
N THR A 176 27.85 9.03 -27.98
CA THR A 176 28.78 10.14 -28.07
C THR A 176 28.29 11.02 -29.23
N PRO A 177 28.11 12.35 -29.06
CA PRO A 177 27.83 13.22 -30.18
C PRO A 177 29.09 13.26 -31.07
N GLY A 178 29.27 12.21 -31.84
CA GLY A 178 30.24 12.05 -32.90
C GLY A 178 29.53 12.30 -34.23
N THR A 179 28.89 13.45 -34.36
CA THR A 179 28.52 13.96 -35.68
C THR A 179 29.05 15.37 -35.74
N SER A 180 30.20 15.49 -36.39
CA SER A 180 30.67 16.76 -36.92
C SER A 180 29.48 17.50 -37.52
N CYS A 181 29.16 18.70 -37.02
CA CYS A 181 28.36 19.64 -37.80
C CYS A 181 29.15 19.91 -39.07
N SER A 182 28.85 19.19 -40.16
CA SER A 182 29.23 19.65 -41.48
C SER A 182 28.50 20.96 -41.67
N THR A 183 29.24 22.08 -41.67
CA THR A 183 28.74 23.38 -42.06
C THR A 183 28.09 23.25 -43.44
N GLY A 184 26.77 23.12 -43.47
CA GLY A 184 26.01 23.29 -44.70
C GLY A 184 26.19 24.74 -45.12
N SER A 185 26.95 24.97 -46.20
CA SER A 185 27.02 26.26 -46.85
C SER A 185 25.61 26.69 -47.22
N TYR A 186 25.10 27.73 -46.55
CA TYR A 186 23.93 28.44 -47.03
C TYR A 186 24.29 29.10 -48.35
N ALA A 187 23.84 28.50 -49.46
CA ALA A 187 23.81 29.18 -50.74
C ALA A 187 22.85 30.37 -50.60
N THR A 188 23.39 31.58 -50.63
CA THR A 188 22.63 32.83 -50.66
C THR A 188 21.79 32.86 -51.92
N SER A 189 20.49 32.57 -51.77
CA SER A 189 19.51 32.73 -52.85
C SER A 189 19.29 34.23 -53.08
N PRO A 190 19.36 34.74 -54.33
CA PRO A 190 19.23 36.17 -54.60
C PRO A 190 17.83 36.67 -54.25
N GLY A 191 17.81 37.82 -53.58
CA GLY A 191 16.64 38.42 -52.95
C GLY A 191 15.44 38.59 -53.87
N ARG A 192 14.26 38.21 -53.36
CA ARG A 192 12.96 38.56 -53.95
C ARG A 192 12.58 39.98 -53.53
N PRO A 193 12.13 40.86 -54.45
CA PRO A 193 11.82 42.24 -54.11
C PRO A 193 10.58 42.36 -53.19
N ARG A 194 10.66 43.27 -52.23
CA ARG A 194 9.57 43.68 -51.33
C ARG A 194 8.38 44.19 -52.15
N ARG A 195 7.20 43.58 -51.97
CA ARG A 195 5.93 44.17 -52.39
C ARG A 195 5.31 44.92 -51.21
N THR A 196 5.13 46.22 -51.39
CA THR A 196 4.36 47.14 -50.55
C THR A 196 2.87 47.05 -50.88
N GLY A 197 1.99 47.07 -49.88
CA GLY A 197 0.57 47.41 -50.03
C GLY A 197 -0.43 46.38 -49.50
N PRO A 198 -1.65 46.80 -49.12
CA PRO A 198 -2.14 46.60 -47.75
C PRO A 198 -3.27 45.57 -47.57
N THR A 199 -3.40 45.14 -46.31
CA THR A 199 -4.58 44.70 -45.54
C THR A 199 -5.82 44.22 -46.30
N THR A 200 -6.28 42.98 -46.04
CA THR A 200 -7.64 42.63 -45.54
C THR A 200 -7.80 41.10 -45.38
N SER A 201 -8.22 40.72 -44.17
CA SER A 201 -9.10 39.61 -43.73
C SER A 201 -9.37 38.38 -44.61
N HIS A 202 -9.21 37.20 -43.96
CA HIS A 202 -9.95 35.94 -44.11
C HIS A 202 -10.15 35.33 -45.51
N PHE A 203 -9.58 34.14 -45.74
CA PHE A 203 -10.31 33.04 -46.38
C PHE A 203 -9.63 31.68 -46.12
N TRP A 204 -10.36 30.77 -45.47
CA TRP A 204 -10.08 29.34 -45.44
C TRP A 204 -10.18 28.77 -46.85
N LEU A 205 -9.22 27.95 -47.31
CA LEU A 205 -9.53 26.84 -48.21
C LEU A 205 -8.45 25.74 -48.18
N ARG A 206 -8.93 24.53 -47.89
CA ARG A 206 -8.25 23.22 -48.04
C ARG A 206 -7.59 23.05 -49.41
N ARG A 207 -6.50 22.27 -49.44
CA ARG A 207 -6.11 21.30 -50.50
C ARG A 207 -5.13 20.32 -49.85
N SER A 208 -5.58 19.12 -49.49
CA SER A 208 -5.60 17.91 -50.34
C SER A 208 -4.19 17.41 -50.67
N CYS A 209 -3.74 16.43 -49.88
CA CYS A 209 -2.64 15.53 -50.27
C CYS A 209 -3.13 14.62 -51.40
N ALA A 210 -2.38 14.56 -52.50
CA ALA A 210 -2.50 13.53 -53.51
C ALA A 210 -1.36 12.54 -53.32
N THR A 211 -1.71 11.28 -53.08
CA THR A 211 -0.80 10.13 -53.04
C THR A 211 -0.63 9.61 -54.47
N THR A 212 0.60 9.49 -54.95
CA THR A 212 0.94 8.81 -56.20
C THR A 212 1.37 7.36 -55.90
N PRO A 213 0.89 6.33 -56.63
CA PRO A 213 1.47 5.00 -56.55
C PRO A 213 2.61 4.84 -57.58
N GLY A 214 3.71 4.23 -57.13
CA GLY A 214 4.81 3.74 -57.98
C GLY A 214 4.60 2.28 -58.42
N PRO A 215 5.49 1.78 -59.28
CA PRO A 215 5.21 0.94 -60.46
C PRO A 215 4.66 -0.46 -60.19
#